data_AF-A0A1H9W6N0-F1
#
_entry.id   AF-A0A1H9W6N0-F1
#
_cell.length_a   1.000
_cell.length_b   1.000
_cell.length_c   1.000
_cell.angle_alpha   90.00
_cell.angle_beta   90.00
_cell.angle_gamma   90.00
#
_symmetry.space_group_name_H-M   'P 1'
#
loop_
_entity.id
_entity.type
_entity.pdbx_description
1 polymer ?
#
loop_
_entity_poly.entity_id
_entity_poly.type
_entity_poly.pdbx_seq_one_letter_code
_entity_poly.pdbx_strand_id
1 'polypeptide(L)'
;MDVTRPNKAGIFTGGGEGKWVWRGNELFDANSVLIAHVRSDVLIMGRKRLLVEYTPGPRHFTVRATADDGTLYTITQQGFTVGQLAGCCDDRPYSLNRVRWWSKEREILDAAGDVVARTQPLISGMVEVIDGPAIDDVPTLDLVFLTWGLVLVDSPVRRTLI
;
A
#
# COMPACT_ATOMS: atom_id res chain seq x y z
N MET A 1 -30.89 1.27 33.08
CA MET A 1 -29.81 2.28 33.06
C MET A 1 -28.86 1.85 31.97
N ASP A 2 -28.89 2.61 30.88
CA ASP A 2 -28.25 2.30 29.60
C ASP A 2 -26.78 2.75 29.64
N VAL A 3 -25.86 1.86 29.29
CA VAL A 3 -24.44 2.16 29.11
C VAL A 3 -24.19 2.21 27.61
N THR A 4 -24.29 3.41 27.05
CA THR A 4 -23.97 3.69 25.65
C THR A 4 -22.51 3.32 25.36
N ARG A 5 -22.31 2.24 24.60
CA ARG A 5 -21.05 1.90 23.94
C ARG A 5 -20.76 2.94 22.83
N PRO A 6 -19.52 3.42 22.67
CA PRO A 6 -19.21 4.34 21.59
C PRO A 6 -19.40 3.66 20.23
N ASN A 7 -20.07 4.40 19.36
CA ASN A 7 -20.39 4.09 17.98
C ASN A 7 -19.16 3.58 17.21
N LYS A 8 -19.08 2.26 16.95
CA LYS A 8 -18.27 1.73 15.85
C LYS A 8 -18.94 2.19 14.57
N ALA A 9 -18.49 3.32 14.03
CA ALA A 9 -18.80 3.69 12.66
C ALA A 9 -18.26 2.56 11.76
N GLY A 10 -19.17 1.70 11.33
CA GLY A 10 -18.87 0.71 10.31
C GLY A 10 -18.47 1.44 9.03
N ILE A 11 -17.19 1.36 8.70
CA ILE A 11 -16.69 1.62 7.33
C ILE A 11 -16.82 0.35 6.47
N PHE A 12 -17.09 -0.81 7.08
CA PHE A 12 -17.25 -2.08 6.38
C PHE A 12 -18.57 -2.74 6.78
N THR A 13 -19.59 -2.53 5.97
CA THR A 13 -20.77 -3.42 5.93
C THR A 13 -20.78 -4.13 4.59
N GLY A 14 -20.54 -5.44 4.62
CA GLY A 14 -20.80 -6.38 3.53
C GLY A 14 -19.56 -7.17 3.14
N GLY A 15 -19.59 -8.48 3.37
CA GLY A 15 -18.56 -9.43 2.94
C GLY A 15 -18.47 -9.57 1.41
N GLY A 16 -17.96 -8.53 0.77
CA GLY A 16 -17.42 -8.54 -0.59
C GLY A 16 -15.99 -8.01 -0.52
N GLU A 17 -15.11 -8.53 -1.38
CA GLU A 17 -13.73 -8.05 -1.51
C GLU A 17 -13.75 -6.53 -1.71
N GLY A 18 -13.23 -5.77 -0.75
CA GLY A 18 -13.04 -4.35 -0.94
C GLY A 18 -12.04 -4.12 -2.07
N LYS A 19 -12.29 -3.08 -2.86
CA LYS A 19 -11.46 -2.73 -4.01
C LYS A 19 -11.05 -1.28 -3.90
N TRP A 20 -9.75 -1.03 -3.99
CA TRP A 20 -9.18 0.30 -4.08
C TRP A 20 -8.45 0.47 -5.41
N VAL A 21 -8.31 1.70 -5.87
CA VAL A 21 -7.60 1.99 -7.12
C VAL A 21 -6.74 3.23 -6.96
N TRP A 22 -5.44 3.05 -7.18
CA TRP A 22 -4.52 4.17 -7.41
C TRP A 22 -4.71 4.69 -8.83
N ARG A 23 -5.14 5.95 -8.97
CA ARG A 23 -5.23 6.71 -10.22
C ARG A 23 -4.21 7.84 -10.17
N GLY A 24 -3.06 7.64 -10.79
CA GLY A 24 -1.94 8.56 -10.60
C GLY A 24 -1.59 8.61 -9.10
N ASN A 25 -1.63 9.80 -8.51
CA ASN A 25 -1.26 10.06 -7.11
C ASN A 25 -2.43 9.93 -6.12
N GLU A 26 -3.61 9.49 -6.54
CA GLU A 26 -4.80 9.44 -5.70
C GLU A 26 -5.30 8.00 -5.54
N LEU A 27 -5.66 7.62 -4.33
CA LEU A 27 -6.24 6.32 -4.00
C LEU A 27 -7.73 6.48 -3.74
N PHE A 28 -8.54 5.72 -4.45
CA PHE A 28 -9.99 5.71 -4.32
C PHE A 28 -10.50 4.35 -3.85
N ASP A 29 -11.60 4.34 -3.10
CA ASP A 29 -12.37 3.12 -2.81
C ASP A 29 -13.27 2.70 -4.00
N ALA A 30 -14.04 1.63 -3.81
CA ALA A 30 -14.98 1.12 -4.81
C ALA A 30 -16.11 2.11 -5.17
N ASN A 31 -16.44 3.03 -4.26
CA ASN A 31 -17.45 4.07 -4.45
C ASN A 31 -16.85 5.37 -5.02
N SER A 32 -15.57 5.35 -5.41
CA SER A 32 -14.81 6.53 -5.88
C SER A 32 -14.66 7.63 -4.82
N VAL A 33 -14.70 7.28 -3.54
CA VAL A 33 -14.33 8.17 -2.42
C VAL A 33 -12.81 8.18 -2.29
N LEU A 34 -12.23 9.38 -2.14
CA LEU A 34 -10.79 9.55 -1.95
C LEU A 34 -10.37 9.04 -0.57
N ILE A 35 -9.47 8.06 -0.54
CA ILE A 35 -8.87 7.49 0.68
C ILE A 35 -7.57 8.24 1.03
N ALA A 36 -6.68 8.36 0.05
CA ALA A 36 -5.36 8.94 0.23
C ALA A 36 -4.86 9.62 -1.06
N HIS A 37 -3.88 10.51 -0.94
CA HIS A 37 -3.20 11.07 -2.10
C HIS A 37 -1.74 11.42 -1.79
N VAL A 38 -0.93 11.59 -2.85
CA VAL A 38 0.48 11.96 -2.74
C VAL A 38 0.75 13.29 -3.43
N ARG A 39 1.36 14.23 -2.69
CA ARG A 39 1.73 15.55 -3.21
C ARG A 39 3.05 16.00 -2.60
N SER A 40 3.98 16.44 -3.47
CA SER A 40 5.31 16.90 -3.04
C SER A 40 6.00 15.90 -2.12
N ASP A 41 5.99 14.63 -2.54
CA ASP A 41 6.55 13.49 -1.80
C ASP A 41 5.91 13.21 -0.42
N VAL A 42 4.79 13.84 -0.10
CA VAL A 42 4.02 13.53 1.13
C VAL A 42 2.80 12.68 0.76
N LEU A 43 2.71 11.49 1.35
CA LEU A 43 1.52 10.64 1.31
C LEU A 43 0.56 11.02 2.44
N ILE A 44 -0.67 11.36 2.08
CA ILE A 44 -1.66 11.98 2.96
C ILE A 44 -2.90 11.07 3.04
N MET A 45 -3.26 10.66 4.25
CA MET A 45 -4.47 9.89 4.55
C MET A 45 -5.21 10.52 5.73
N GLY A 46 -6.30 11.24 5.45
CA GLY A 46 -7.00 12.05 6.46
C GLY A 46 -6.07 13.08 7.09
N ARG A 47 -5.77 12.94 8.39
CA ARG A 47 -4.81 13.80 9.11
C ARG A 47 -3.39 13.26 9.14
N LYS A 48 -3.18 12.00 8.76
CA LYS A 48 -1.87 11.34 8.79
C LYS A 48 -1.07 11.76 7.57
N ARG A 49 0.22 12.06 7.77
CA ARG A 49 1.17 12.45 6.74
C ARG A 49 2.41 11.58 6.86
N LEU A 50 2.87 11.07 5.72
CA LEU A 50 4.13 10.33 5.60
C LEU A 50 5.00 11.07 4.57
N LEU A 51 6.15 11.60 4.99
CA LEU A 51 7.16 12.11 4.05
C LEU A 51 7.85 10.92 3.40
N VAL A 52 7.73 10.75 2.09
CA VAL A 52 8.20 9.59 1.33
C VAL A 52 9.50 9.93 0.59
N GLU A 53 10.50 9.08 0.73
CA GLU A 53 11.72 9.09 -0.07
C GLU A 53 11.84 7.76 -0.80
N TYR A 54 12.28 7.77 -2.07
CA TYR A 54 12.50 6.52 -2.79
C TYR A 54 13.73 6.55 -3.67
N THR A 55 14.38 5.39 -3.78
CA THR A 55 15.47 5.14 -4.73
C THR A 55 14.95 4.20 -5.80
N PRO A 56 14.83 4.65 -7.07
CA PRO A 56 14.44 3.77 -8.17
C PRO A 56 15.63 2.93 -8.64
N GLY A 57 15.37 1.72 -9.11
CA GLY A 57 16.36 0.93 -9.84
C GLY A 57 16.15 -0.57 -9.73
N PRO A 58 16.48 -1.34 -10.77
CA PRO A 58 16.27 -2.80 -10.78
C PRO A 58 17.21 -3.56 -9.83
N ARG A 59 18.34 -2.95 -9.42
CA ARG A 59 19.34 -3.57 -8.53
C ARG A 59 19.23 -3.08 -7.08
N HIS A 60 18.50 -1.99 -6.85
CA HIS A 60 18.40 -1.35 -5.54
C HIS A 60 17.15 -0.47 -5.48
N PHE A 61 15.99 -1.09 -5.29
CA PHE A 61 14.74 -0.39 -5.00
C PHE A 61 14.54 -0.27 -3.49
N THR A 62 14.32 0.96 -3.02
CA THR A 62 13.95 1.24 -1.63
C THR A 62 12.93 2.36 -1.56
N VAL A 63 11.97 2.24 -0.65
CA VAL A 63 11.07 3.33 -0.24
C VAL A 63 11.21 3.50 1.26
N ARG A 64 11.26 4.74 1.73
CA ARG A 64 11.22 5.09 3.14
C ARG A 64 10.12 6.11 3.32
N ALA A 65 9.45 6.09 4.47
CA ALA A 65 8.66 7.21 4.88
C ALA A 65 8.72 7.46 6.39
N THR A 66 8.54 8.72 6.76
CA THR A 66 8.53 9.18 8.15
C THR A 66 7.21 9.87 8.43
N ALA A 67 6.53 9.44 9.48
CA ALA A 67 5.30 10.06 9.98
C ALA A 67 5.60 11.30 10.82
N ASP A 68 4.58 12.13 11.06
CA ASP A 68 4.69 13.35 11.87
C ASP A 68 5.17 13.09 13.32
N ASP A 69 4.94 11.89 13.84
CA ASP A 69 5.38 11.42 15.17
C ASP A 69 6.76 10.73 15.15
N GLY A 70 7.42 10.68 13.99
CA GLY A 70 8.72 10.04 13.81
C GLY A 70 8.66 8.55 13.49
N THR A 71 7.47 7.94 13.45
CA THR A 71 7.32 6.53 13.08
C THR A 71 7.82 6.28 11.66
N LEU A 72 8.57 5.18 11.49
CA LEU A 72 9.23 4.83 10.24
C LEU A 72 8.51 3.73 9.48
N TYR A 73 8.54 3.88 8.16
CA TYR A 73 7.97 2.98 7.18
C TYR A 73 9.03 2.69 6.13
N THR A 74 9.20 1.43 5.72
CA THR A 74 10.22 1.06 4.74
C THR A 74 9.73 -0.04 3.81
N ILE A 75 10.22 -0.03 2.56
CA ILE A 75 10.13 -1.13 1.61
C ILE A 75 11.51 -1.31 1.00
N THR A 76 12.05 -2.52 1.03
CA THR A 76 13.38 -2.83 0.46
C THR A 76 13.33 -4.05 -0.44
N GLN A 77 14.10 -4.00 -1.52
CA GLN A 77 14.34 -5.14 -2.39
C GLN A 77 15.17 -6.21 -1.68
N GLN A 78 14.72 -7.48 -1.71
CA GLN A 78 15.35 -8.61 -1.00
C GLN A 78 16.24 -9.49 -1.89
N GLY A 79 16.44 -9.15 -3.17
CA GLY A 79 17.25 -9.95 -4.09
C GLY A 79 17.66 -9.19 -5.35
N PHE A 80 18.11 -9.90 -6.39
CA PHE A 80 18.56 -9.28 -7.65
C PHE A 80 17.44 -8.64 -8.48
N THR A 81 16.19 -9.00 -8.21
CA THR A 81 15.02 -8.44 -8.88
C THR A 81 14.05 -7.85 -7.86
N VAL A 82 13.15 -6.98 -8.32
CA VAL A 82 12.03 -6.46 -7.51
C VAL A 82 10.91 -7.49 -7.31
N GLY A 83 11.15 -8.77 -7.59
CA GLY A 83 10.15 -9.84 -7.44
C GLY A 83 9.75 -10.10 -5.99
N GLN A 84 10.68 -9.89 -5.06
CA GLN A 84 10.46 -10.01 -3.62
C GLN A 84 10.89 -8.71 -2.94
N LEU A 85 9.95 -8.07 -2.25
CA LEU A 85 10.18 -6.88 -1.45
C LEU A 85 9.79 -7.18 0.01
N ALA A 86 10.56 -6.65 0.96
CA ALA A 86 10.15 -6.64 2.36
C ALA A 86 9.65 -5.25 2.73
N GLY A 87 8.50 -5.18 3.39
CA GLY A 87 7.97 -3.99 4.02
C GLY A 87 8.17 -4.03 5.52
N CYS A 88 8.32 -2.88 6.15
CA CYS A 88 8.21 -2.73 7.60
C CYS A 88 7.50 -1.41 7.89
N CYS A 89 6.36 -1.47 8.57
CA CYS A 89 5.55 -0.30 8.93
C CYS A 89 5.43 -0.26 10.45
N ASP A 90 6.09 0.70 11.11
CA ASP A 90 6.00 0.83 12.58
C ASP A 90 6.27 -0.51 13.29
N ASP A 91 7.43 -1.10 12.95
CA ASP A 91 7.91 -2.41 13.40
C ASP A 91 7.05 -3.63 13.00
N ARG A 92 6.02 -3.46 12.17
CA ARG A 92 5.23 -4.56 11.60
C ARG A 92 5.82 -5.02 10.26
N PRO A 93 6.31 -6.26 10.15
CA PRO A 93 6.92 -6.75 8.92
C PRO A 93 5.87 -7.22 7.91
N TYR A 94 6.19 -7.04 6.63
CA TYR A 94 5.37 -7.44 5.49
C TYR A 94 6.24 -8.03 4.38
N SER A 95 5.65 -8.91 3.56
CA SER A 95 6.23 -9.33 2.27
C SER A 95 5.36 -8.85 1.12
N LEU A 96 5.95 -8.32 0.05
CA LEU A 96 5.23 -7.86 -1.14
C LEU A 96 5.75 -8.61 -2.38
N ASN A 97 5.20 -9.79 -2.60
CA ASN A 97 5.76 -10.79 -3.50
C ASN A 97 4.99 -10.85 -4.81
N ARG A 98 5.71 -10.94 -5.94
CA ARG A 98 5.06 -11.27 -7.20
C ARG A 98 4.48 -12.67 -7.17
N VAL A 99 3.24 -12.83 -7.61
CA VAL A 99 2.56 -14.13 -7.67
C VAL A 99 3.20 -15.04 -8.71
N ARG A 100 3.67 -14.47 -9.83
CA ARG A 100 4.39 -15.20 -10.90
C ARG A 100 5.51 -14.34 -11.46
N TRP A 101 6.55 -14.97 -11.99
CA TRP A 101 7.73 -14.26 -12.53
C TRP A 101 7.38 -13.20 -13.59
N TRP A 102 6.45 -13.51 -14.49
CA TRP A 102 6.02 -12.61 -15.58
C TRP A 102 4.82 -11.72 -15.20
N SER A 103 4.16 -11.98 -14.07
CA SER A 103 3.06 -11.14 -13.61
C SER A 103 3.63 -9.96 -12.82
N LYS A 104 2.96 -8.81 -12.95
CA LYS A 104 3.16 -7.71 -12.02
C LYS A 104 2.14 -7.74 -10.87
N GLU A 105 1.28 -8.76 -10.84
CA GLU A 105 0.43 -9.04 -9.69
C GLU A 105 1.29 -9.33 -8.47
N ARG A 106 0.88 -8.80 -7.32
CA ARG A 106 1.53 -9.07 -6.04
C ARG A 106 0.54 -9.45 -4.96
N GLU A 107 1.01 -10.27 -4.04
CA GLU A 107 0.41 -10.47 -2.73
C GLU A 107 1.20 -9.66 -1.70
N ILE A 108 0.47 -8.97 -0.84
CA ILE A 108 0.98 -8.39 0.39
C ILE A 108 0.62 -9.36 1.50
N LEU A 109 1.65 -9.86 2.20
CA LEU A 109 1.51 -10.79 3.30
C LEU A 109 1.99 -10.13 4.59
N ASP A 110 1.31 -10.41 5.70
CA ASP A 110 1.73 -9.98 7.03
C ASP A 110 2.85 -10.88 7.60
N ALA A 111 3.12 -10.73 8.90
CA ALA A 111 4.13 -11.50 9.62
C ALA A 111 3.78 -13.00 9.76
N ALA A 112 2.49 -13.34 9.79
CA ALA A 112 2.00 -14.72 9.87
C ALA A 112 2.03 -15.42 8.50
N GLY A 113 2.17 -14.64 7.42
CA GLY A 113 2.09 -15.14 6.06
C GLY A 113 0.67 -15.12 5.51
N ASP A 114 -0.25 -14.43 6.17
CA ASP A 114 -1.62 -14.27 5.72
C ASP A 114 -1.73 -13.14 4.69
N VAL A 115 -2.54 -13.35 3.65
CA VAL A 115 -2.71 -12.37 2.57
C VAL A 115 -3.62 -11.25 3.06
N VAL A 116 -3.06 -10.04 3.15
CA VAL A 116 -3.79 -8.84 3.57
C VAL A 116 -4.30 -8.02 2.38
N ALA A 117 -3.63 -8.11 1.24
CA ALA A 117 -4.10 -7.51 -0.01
C ALA A 117 -3.42 -8.13 -1.23
N ARG A 118 -4.06 -8.00 -2.39
CA ARG A 118 -3.47 -8.26 -3.72
C ARG A 118 -3.41 -6.96 -4.50
N THR A 119 -2.37 -6.76 -5.30
CA THR A 119 -2.28 -5.60 -6.21
C THR A 119 -2.09 -6.02 -7.66
N GLN A 120 -2.74 -5.33 -8.59
CA GLN A 120 -2.60 -5.56 -10.02
C GLN A 120 -2.43 -4.22 -10.76
N PRO A 121 -1.28 -3.95 -11.38
CA PRO A 121 -1.15 -2.81 -12.28
C PRO A 121 -1.90 -3.08 -13.58
N LEU A 122 -2.57 -2.05 -14.08
CA LEU A 122 -3.34 -2.06 -15.32
C LEU A 122 -2.57 -1.38 -16.46
N ILE A 123 -2.97 -1.68 -17.70
CA ILE A 123 -2.41 -1.03 -18.91
C ILE A 123 -2.65 0.49 -18.88
N SER A 124 -3.72 0.95 -18.22
CA SER A 124 -4.02 2.37 -18.02
C SER A 124 -3.02 3.12 -17.12
N GLY A 125 -2.07 2.42 -16.48
CA GLY A 125 -1.16 2.98 -15.49
C GLY A 125 -1.73 3.05 -14.06
N MET A 126 -3.00 2.69 -13.89
CA MET A 126 -3.64 2.50 -12.58
C MET A 126 -3.10 1.26 -11.87
N VAL A 127 -3.23 1.21 -10.56
CA VAL A 127 -2.96 0.01 -9.75
C VAL A 127 -4.20 -0.31 -8.93
N GLU A 128 -4.79 -1.47 -9.18
CA GLU A 128 -5.89 -2.00 -8.37
C GLU A 128 -5.32 -2.68 -7.14
N VAL A 129 -6.04 -2.52 -6.02
CA VAL A 129 -5.80 -3.21 -4.76
C VAL A 129 -7.08 -3.95 -4.42
N ILE A 130 -6.98 -5.25 -4.16
CA ILE A 130 -8.08 -6.09 -3.73
C ILE A 130 -7.79 -6.55 -2.32
N ASP A 131 -8.77 -6.42 -1.44
CA ASP A 131 -8.68 -6.82 -0.05
C ASP A 131 -8.34 -8.32 0.05
N GLY A 132 -7.40 -8.65 0.93
CA GLY A 132 -7.10 -10.03 1.31
C GLY A 132 -7.96 -10.48 2.49
N PRO A 133 -8.02 -11.79 2.77
CA PRO A 133 -8.78 -12.32 3.90
C PRO A 133 -8.34 -11.78 5.27
N ALA A 134 -7.08 -11.34 5.42
CA ALA A 134 -6.54 -10.81 6.68
C ALA A 134 -6.47 -9.26 6.72
N ILE A 135 -7.21 -8.56 5.85
CA ILE A 135 -7.14 -7.09 5.78
C ILE A 135 -7.54 -6.40 7.10
N ASP A 136 -8.50 -6.98 7.83
CA ASP A 136 -9.00 -6.41 9.09
C ASP A 136 -7.98 -6.47 10.23
N ASP A 137 -6.90 -7.25 10.07
CA ASP A 137 -5.85 -7.42 11.06
C ASP A 137 -4.71 -6.40 10.93
N VAL A 138 -4.75 -5.56 9.89
CA VAL A 138 -3.68 -4.59 9.59
C VAL A 138 -4.17 -3.15 9.56
N PRO A 139 -3.34 -2.18 10.02
CA PRO A 139 -3.70 -0.77 9.90
C PRO A 139 -3.83 -0.34 8.43
N THR A 140 -4.91 0.35 8.10
CA THR A 140 -5.13 0.88 6.73
C THR A 140 -3.98 1.76 6.24
N LEU A 141 -3.34 2.54 7.12
CA LEU A 141 -2.20 3.38 6.74
C LEU A 141 -1.02 2.54 6.20
N ASP A 142 -0.80 1.36 6.77
CA ASP A 142 0.27 0.46 6.35
C ASP A 142 0.00 -0.02 4.93
N LEU A 143 -1.23 -0.46 4.64
CA LEU A 143 -1.64 -0.86 3.28
C LEU A 143 -1.55 0.31 2.28
N VAL A 144 -1.91 1.52 2.69
CA VAL A 144 -1.77 2.72 1.83
C VAL A 144 -0.29 2.97 1.49
N PHE A 145 0.61 2.90 2.47
CA PHE A 145 2.06 3.04 2.23
C PHE A 145 2.62 1.90 1.36
N LEU A 146 2.29 0.65 1.68
CA LEU A 146 2.77 -0.53 0.98
C LEU A 146 2.35 -0.52 -0.49
N THR A 147 1.07 -0.25 -0.76
CA THR A 147 0.53 -0.18 -2.13
C THR A 147 1.07 1.02 -2.90
N TRP A 148 1.38 2.14 -2.23
CA TRP A 148 2.11 3.25 -2.85
C TRP A 148 3.52 2.84 -3.30
N GLY A 149 4.24 2.09 -2.48
CA GLY A 149 5.53 1.53 -2.89
C GLY A 149 5.42 0.65 -4.14
N LEU A 150 4.34 -0.11 -4.25
CA LEU A 150 4.06 -0.92 -5.45
C LEU A 150 3.70 -0.08 -6.67
N VAL A 151 3.00 1.04 -6.47
CA VAL A 151 2.80 2.05 -7.52
C VAL A 151 4.15 2.59 -8.04
N LEU A 152 5.10 2.89 -7.14
CA LEU A 152 6.43 3.39 -7.52
C LEU A 152 7.25 2.36 -8.31
N VAL A 153 7.13 1.07 -7.99
CA VAL A 153 7.97 0.01 -8.61
C VAL A 153 7.36 -0.58 -9.88
N ASP A 154 6.04 -0.73 -9.97
CA ASP A 154 5.39 -1.50 -11.03
C ASP A 154 4.64 -0.65 -12.08
N SER A 155 4.33 0.62 -11.78
CA SER A 155 3.69 1.55 -12.73
C SER A 155 4.72 2.31 -13.59
N PRO A 156 4.82 2.01 -14.89
CA PRO A 156 5.88 2.52 -15.77
C PRO A 156 5.80 4.04 -16.04
N VAL A 157 4.66 4.68 -15.76
CA VAL A 157 4.39 6.10 -16.09
C VAL A 157 5.13 7.07 -15.16
N ARG A 158 5.75 6.58 -14.07
CA ARG A 158 6.45 7.40 -13.07
C ARG A 158 7.96 7.56 -13.28
N ARG A 159 8.51 7.10 -14.41
CA ARG A 159 9.87 7.52 -14.82
C ARG A 159 9.79 8.93 -15.39
N THR A 160 9.88 9.92 -14.52
CA THR A 160 10.40 11.23 -14.94
C THR A 160 11.82 10.97 -15.43
N LEU A 161 12.06 11.13 -16.73
CA LEU A 161 13.40 11.32 -17.24
C LEU A 161 13.94 12.56 -16.54
N ILE A 162 14.95 12.37 -15.70
CA ILE A 162 15.81 13.46 -15.23
C ILE A 162 16.67 13.89 -16.42
#